data_AF-L9ZLY2-F1
#
_entry.id   AF-L9ZLY2-F1
#
_cell.length_a   1.000
_cell.length_b   1.000
_cell.length_c   1.000
_cell.angle_alpha   90.00
_cell.angle_beta   90.00
_cell.angle_gamma   90.00
#
_symmetry.space_group_name_H-M   'P 1'
#
loop_
_entity.id
_entity.type
_entity.pdbx_description
1 polymer ?
#
loop_
_entity_poly.entity_id
_entity_poly.type
_entity_poly.pdbx_seq_one_letter_code
_entity_poly.pdbx_strand_id
1 'polypeptide(L)'
;MLTDLLNESYTADLEESWENERTATPVRAFAVRLYQTGYSLRETTTTLAELGIEGSHGAVWDWVHRLADSSYDSPTSTRALLSCGPSERLAF
;
A
#
# COMPACT_ATOMS: atom_id res chain seq x y z
N MET A 1 -5.99 16.88 -17.43
CA MET A 1 -7.44 16.88 -17.13
C MET A 1 -7.83 15.84 -16.10
N LEU A 2 -7.60 14.54 -16.30
CA LEU A 2 -7.91 13.53 -15.26
C LEU A 2 -6.84 13.46 -14.16
N THR A 3 -5.57 13.51 -14.53
CA THR A 3 -4.46 13.53 -13.57
C THR A 3 -4.56 14.72 -12.61
N ASP A 4 -4.93 15.90 -13.12
CA ASP A 4 -5.15 17.10 -12.31
C ASP A 4 -6.29 16.89 -11.29
N LEU A 5 -7.42 16.31 -11.72
CA LEU A 5 -8.56 16.02 -10.85
C LEU A 5 -8.21 14.99 -9.76
N LEU A 6 -7.48 13.93 -10.14
CA LEU A 6 -7.00 12.93 -9.20
C LEU A 6 -6.03 13.55 -8.20
N ASN A 7 -5.16 14.45 -8.64
CA ASN A 7 -4.27 15.18 -7.77
C ASN A 7 -5.07 16.03 -6.76
N GLU A 8 -6.04 16.83 -7.21
CA GLU A 8 -6.89 17.59 -6.27
C GLU A 8 -7.63 16.71 -5.25
N SER A 9 -8.06 15.51 -5.65
CA SER A 9 -8.89 14.63 -4.81
C SER A 9 -8.10 13.71 -3.88
N TYR A 10 -6.86 13.33 -4.23
CA TYR A 10 -6.09 12.31 -3.53
C TYR A 10 -4.76 12.81 -2.97
N THR A 11 -4.31 14.04 -3.25
CA THR A 11 -3.01 14.55 -2.77
C THR A 11 -2.94 14.71 -1.24
N ALA A 12 -4.06 14.92 -0.55
CA ALA A 12 -4.07 15.16 0.91
C ALA A 12 -4.08 13.87 1.77
N ASP A 13 -4.53 12.74 1.22
CA ASP A 13 -4.82 11.52 2.01
C ASP A 13 -3.70 10.45 1.96
N LEU A 14 -2.57 10.74 1.31
CA LEU A 14 -1.59 9.72 0.95
C LEU A 14 -0.22 10.01 1.56
N GLU A 15 -0.04 9.52 2.78
CA GLU A 15 1.24 9.52 3.48
C GLU A 15 2.26 8.65 2.74
N GLU A 16 3.28 9.32 2.21
CA GLU A 16 4.66 8.95 1.81
C GLU A 16 5.11 7.47 1.75
N SER A 17 4.27 6.54 1.32
CA SER A 17 4.61 5.09 1.28
C SER A 17 5.44 4.67 0.05
N TRP A 18 5.96 5.62 -0.75
CA TRP A 18 6.32 5.36 -2.15
C TRP A 18 7.49 6.17 -2.74
N GLU A 19 8.56 6.33 -1.98
CA GLU A 19 9.66 7.25 -2.32
C GLU A 19 10.38 7.00 -3.68
N ASN A 20 10.19 5.85 -4.34
CA ASN A 20 10.89 5.50 -5.59
C ASN A 20 9.96 5.22 -6.79
N GLU A 21 8.65 5.44 -6.66
CA GLU A 21 7.70 5.17 -7.74
C GLU A 21 7.52 6.41 -8.65
N ARG A 22 7.42 6.22 -9.97
CA ARG A 22 7.42 7.31 -10.97
C ARG A 22 6.03 7.83 -11.31
N THR A 23 5.03 6.97 -11.22
CA THR A 23 3.61 7.33 -11.46
C THR A 23 3.12 8.29 -10.40
N ALA A 24 2.23 9.26 -10.63
CA ALA A 24 1.82 10.17 -9.54
C ALA A 24 1.12 9.42 -8.38
N THR A 25 1.44 9.75 -7.12
CA THR A 25 0.77 9.24 -5.90
C THR A 25 -0.77 9.18 -5.99
N PRO A 26 -1.49 10.23 -6.47
CA PRO A 26 -2.94 10.18 -6.63
C PRO A 26 -3.44 9.08 -7.59
N VAL A 27 -2.69 8.77 -8.65
CA VAL A 27 -3.04 7.70 -9.60
C VAL A 27 -2.97 6.33 -8.93
N ARG A 28 -1.95 6.12 -8.10
CA ARG A 28 -1.75 4.85 -7.39
C ARG A 28 -2.86 4.63 -6.37
N ALA A 29 -3.21 5.64 -5.59
CA ALA A 29 -4.30 5.54 -4.63
C ALA A 29 -5.66 5.34 -5.29
N PHE A 30 -5.91 5.98 -6.43
CA PHE A 30 -7.09 5.70 -7.22
C PHE A 30 -7.12 4.22 -7.65
N ALA A 31 -6.00 3.66 -8.11
CA ALA A 31 -5.89 2.24 -8.44
C ALA A 31 -6.16 1.33 -7.23
N VAL A 32 -5.61 1.66 -6.05
CA VAL A 32 -5.88 0.90 -4.82
C VAL A 32 -7.34 0.99 -4.42
N ARG A 33 -7.97 2.16 -4.56
CA ARG A 33 -9.39 2.32 -4.25
C ARG A 33 -10.29 1.54 -5.20
N LEU A 34 -9.98 1.52 -6.50
CA LEU A 34 -10.68 0.65 -7.46
C LEU A 34 -10.62 -0.81 -7.00
N TYR A 35 -9.44 -1.31 -6.65
CA TYR A 35 -9.29 -2.66 -6.13
C TYR A 35 -10.12 -2.90 -4.86
N GLN A 36 -10.06 -1.99 -3.88
CA GLN A 36 -10.84 -2.09 -2.64
C GLN A 36 -12.37 -2.06 -2.88
N THR A 37 -12.84 -1.40 -3.93
CA THR A 37 -14.27 -1.42 -4.32
C THR A 37 -14.72 -2.74 -4.98
N GLY A 38 -13.80 -3.68 -5.19
CA GLY A 38 -14.10 -5.02 -5.70
C GLY A 38 -13.67 -5.27 -7.15
N TYR A 39 -12.97 -4.32 -7.78
CA TYR A 39 -12.38 -4.55 -9.11
C TYR A 39 -11.20 -5.51 -8.98
N SER A 40 -11.06 -6.43 -9.94
CA SER A 40 -9.84 -7.21 -10.06
C SER A 40 -8.66 -6.32 -10.45
N LEU A 41 -7.43 -6.80 -10.22
CA LEU A 41 -6.22 -6.11 -10.65
C LEU A 41 -6.17 -5.88 -12.16
N ARG A 42 -6.74 -6.81 -12.95
CA ARG A 42 -6.83 -6.68 -14.41
C ARG A 42 -7.80 -5.56 -14.79
N GLU A 43 -8.99 -5.55 -14.20
CA GLU A 43 -9.97 -4.48 -14.46
C GLU A 43 -9.46 -3.11 -14.02
N THR A 44 -8.74 -3.05 -12.90
CA THR A 44 -8.07 -1.82 -12.44
C THR A 44 -7.05 -1.34 -13.46
N THR A 45 -6.21 -2.25 -14.00
CA THR A 45 -5.21 -1.92 -15.03
C THR A 45 -5.88 -1.43 -16.32
N THR A 46 -6.95 -2.10 -16.76
CA THR A 46 -7.73 -1.69 -17.95
C THR A 46 -8.37 -0.32 -17.75
N THR A 47 -8.96 -0.07 -16.57
CA THR A 47 -9.58 1.22 -16.25
C THR A 47 -8.56 2.36 -16.30
N LEU A 48 -7.35 2.15 -15.77
CA LEU A 48 -6.28 3.14 -15.87
C LEU A 48 -5.88 3.40 -17.33
N ALA A 49 -5.75 2.34 -18.14
CA ALA A 49 -5.42 2.48 -19.55
C ALA A 49 -6.50 3.24 -20.35
N GLU A 50 -7.78 3.00 -20.07
CA GLU A 50 -8.91 3.75 -20.65
C GLU A 50 -8.87 5.24 -20.28
N LEU A 51 -8.35 5.57 -19.09
CA LEU A 51 -8.14 6.93 -18.62
C LEU A 51 -6.84 7.56 -19.16
N GLY A 52 -6.10 6.87 -20.04
CA GLY A 52 -4.84 7.31 -20.64
C GLY A 52 -3.65 7.21 -19.69
N ILE A 53 -3.77 6.45 -18.60
CA ILE A 53 -2.74 6.22 -17.62
C ILE A 53 -2.13 4.85 -17.89
N GLU A 54 -0.94 4.85 -18.47
CA GLU A 54 -0.24 3.61 -18.78
C GLU A 54 0.46 3.07 -17.54
N GLY A 55 0.03 1.89 -17.08
CA GLY A 55 0.58 1.21 -15.92
C GLY A 55 0.59 -0.30 -16.15
N SER A 56 1.67 -0.97 -15.75
CA SER A 56 1.73 -2.42 -15.84
C SER A 56 0.88 -3.06 -14.75
N HIS A 57 0.34 -4.25 -15.02
CA HIS A 57 -0.35 -5.05 -14.01
C HIS A 57 0.52 -5.29 -12.76
N GLY A 58 1.83 -5.48 -12.96
CA GLY A 58 2.79 -5.65 -11.86
C GLY A 58 2.95 -4.39 -11.01
N ALA A 59 2.93 -3.20 -11.63
CA ALA A 59 2.96 -1.95 -10.90
C ALA A 59 1.69 -1.79 -10.05
N VAL A 60 0.50 -2.01 -10.63
CA VAL A 60 -0.77 -1.96 -9.88
C VAL A 60 -0.79 -2.97 -8.73
N TRP A 61 -0.23 -4.17 -8.94
CA TRP A 61 -0.11 -5.20 -7.89
C TRP A 61 0.80 -4.76 -6.74
N ASP A 62 2.00 -4.24 -7.05
CA ASP A 62 2.92 -3.67 -6.06
C ASP A 62 2.23 -2.57 -5.27
N TRP A 63 1.41 -1.77 -5.98
CA TRP A 63 0.70 -0.68 -5.35
C TRP A 63 -0.34 -1.12 -4.32
N VAL A 64 -1.21 -2.04 -4.73
CA VAL A 64 -2.24 -2.59 -3.84
C VAL A 64 -1.62 -3.22 -2.58
N HIS A 65 -0.51 -3.94 -2.73
CA HIS A 65 0.10 -4.65 -1.61
C HIS A 65 0.90 -3.72 -0.70
N ARG A 66 1.63 -2.74 -1.24
CA ARG A 66 2.39 -1.79 -0.43
C ARG A 66 1.50 -0.92 0.45
N LEU A 67 0.33 -0.50 -0.05
CA LEU A 67 -0.63 0.25 0.77
C LEU A 67 -1.32 -0.64 1.82
N ALA A 68 -1.60 -1.90 1.48
CA ALA A 68 -2.11 -2.86 2.45
C ALA A 68 -1.11 -3.08 3.59
N ASP A 69 0.18 -3.24 3.28
CA ASP A 69 1.26 -3.40 4.25
C ASP A 69 1.47 -2.12 5.08
N SER A 70 1.39 -0.93 4.48
CA SER A 70 1.50 0.34 5.23
C SER A 70 0.32 0.58 6.16
N SER A 71 -0.88 0.14 5.79
CA SER A 71 -2.07 0.19 6.67
C SER A 71 -2.03 -0.86 7.79
N TYR A 72 -1.19 -1.88 7.65
CA TYR A 72 -1.02 -2.94 8.64
C TYR A 72 -0.03 -2.55 9.76
N ASP A 73 0.73 -1.46 9.60
CA ASP A 73 1.63 -0.94 10.64
C ASP A 73 0.85 -0.10 11.68
N SER A 74 -0.18 -0.71 12.26
CA SER A 74 -0.74 -0.31 13.55
C SER A 74 -0.10 -1.21 14.61
N PRO A 75 0.39 -0.69 15.75
CA PRO A 75 1.37 -1.37 16.59
C PRO A 75 0.76 -2.57 17.32
N THR A 76 0.73 -3.72 16.65
CA THR A 76 0.71 -5.05 17.28
C THR A 76 2.04 -5.75 16.96
N SER A 77 3.12 -4.98 16.92
CA SER A 77 4.47 -5.49 17.12
C SER A 77 4.96 -5.11 18.52
N THR A 78 4.10 -5.31 19.54
CA THR A 78 4.63 -5.80 20.81
C THR A 78 5.00 -7.25 20.54
N ARG A 79 6.18 -7.44 19.93
CA ARG A 79 6.94 -8.67 20.00
C ARG A 79 7.17 -8.85 21.50
N ALA A 80 6.22 -9.49 22.17
CA ALA A 80 6.31 -9.81 23.56
C ALA A 80 7.57 -10.67 23.68
N LEU A 81 8.63 -10.02 24.13
CA LEU A 81 9.77 -10.65 24.78
C LEU A 81 9.22 -11.32 26.03
N LEU A 82 8.45 -12.40 25.85
CA LEU A 82 8.19 -13.39 26.88
C LEU A 82 9.51 -14.14 27.06
N SER A 83 10.38 -13.50 27.82
CA SER A 83 10.96 -14.08 29.03
C SER A 83 11.41 -15.54 28.89
N CYS A 84 12.51 -15.77 28.19
CA CYS A 84 13.42 -16.83 28.61
C CYS A 84 14.22 -16.26 29.79
N GLY A 85 13.74 -16.50 31.01
CA GLY A 85 14.43 -16.09 32.23
C GLY A 85 15.82 -16.74 32.34
N PRO A 86 16.77 -16.13 33.06
CA PRO A 86 18.11 -16.70 33.18
C PRO A 86 18.02 -18.06 33.89
N SER A 87 18.60 -19.06 33.24
CA SER A 87 18.86 -20.38 33.83
C SER A 87 19.89 -20.22 34.95
N GLU A 88 19.45 -19.85 36.14
CA GLU A 88 20.27 -19.90 37.34
C GLU A 88 20.17 -21.29 37.96
N ARG A 89 21.12 -22.11 37.51
CA ARG A 89 21.66 -23.28 38.19
C ARG A 89 21.94 -22.95 39.66
N LEU A 90 21.10 -23.41 40.58
CA LEU A 90 21.48 -23.59 41.98
C LEU A 90 21.18 -25.02 42.41
N ALA A 91 22.27 -25.69 42.78
CA ALA A 91 22.28 -26.94 43.52
C ALA A 91 21.57 -26.76 44.86
N PHE A 92 20.77 -27.74 45.27
CA PHE A 92 20.93 -28.58 46.47
C PHE A 92 19.91 -29.72 46.41
#